data_AF-A0A7L8U760-F1
#
_entry.id   AF-A0A7L8U760-F1
#
_cell.length_a   1.000
_cell.length_b   1.000
_cell.length_c   1.000
_cell.angle_alpha   90.00
_cell.angle_beta   90.00
_cell.angle_gamma   90.00
#
_symmetry.space_group_name_H-M   'P 1'
#
loop_
_entity.id
_entity.type
_entity.pdbx_description
1 polymer ?
#
loop_
_entity_poly.entity_id
_entity_poly.type
_entity_poly.pdbx_seq_one_letter_code
_entity_poly.pdbx_strand_id
1 'polypeptide(L)' 'MKYSVYENIRKIRELKNLTREFVAAELKMSPSGYGKIERGDVDLTVSKLIEISKVLDVSIEFIFKFDVSIFFNEMAK' A
#
# COMPACT_ATOMS: atom_id res chain seq x y z
N MET A 1 -5.93 1.67 17.88
CA MET A 1 -6.11 0.75 16.73
C MET A 1 -5.35 1.38 15.56
N LYS A 2 -4.06 1.06 15.37
CA LYS A 2 -3.15 1.96 14.62
C LYS A 2 -2.41 1.30 13.46
N TYR A 3 -3.13 0.49 12.68
CA TYR A 3 -2.72 0.14 11.32
C TYR A 3 -3.97 0.27 10.43
N SER A 4 -4.03 1.34 9.64
CA SER A 4 -5.09 1.54 8.66
C SER A 4 -4.63 0.99 7.30
N VAL A 5 -5.57 0.60 6.44
CA VAL A 5 -5.28 0.07 5.10
C VAL A 5 -4.34 0.98 4.30
N TYR A 6 -4.42 2.29 4.55
CA TYR A 6 -3.58 3.32 3.95
C TYR A 6 -2.09 3.15 4.27
N GLU A 7 -1.77 2.89 5.55
CA GLU A 7 -0.39 2.65 5.99
C GLU A 7 0.14 1.32 5.46
N ASN A 8 -0.72 0.31 5.32
CA ASN A 8 -0.34 -0.99 4.76
C ASN A 8 0.06 -0.86 3.28
N ILE A 9 -0.71 -0.10 2.48
CA ILE A 9 -0.37 0.22 1.08
C ILE A 9 1.03 0.84 1.01
N ARG A 10 1.32 1.81 1.89
CA ARG A 10 2.62 2.47 1.95
C ARG A 10 3.75 1.49 2.27
N LYS A 11 3.60 0.68 3.32
CA LYS A 11 4.64 -0.25 3.77
C LYS A 11 4.92 -1.33 2.72
N ILE A 12 3.88 -1.87 2.10
CA ILE A 12 4.03 -2.86 1.02
C ILE A 12 4.78 -2.23 -0.15
N ARG A 13 4.43 -1.00 -0.56
CA ARG A 13 5.14 -0.28 -1.61
C ARG A 13 6.63 -0.10 -1.28
N GLU A 14 6.94 0.36 -0.06
CA GLU A 14 8.31 0.60 0.39
C GLU A 14 9.13 -0.69 0.46
N LEU A 15 8.55 -1.79 0.95
CA LEU A 15 9.20 -3.12 0.94
C LEU A 15 9.47 -3.64 -0.47
N LYS A 16 8.64 -3.28 -1.45
CA LYS A 16 8.86 -3.58 -2.86
C LYS A 16 9.79 -2.59 -3.56
N ASN A 17 10.38 -1.63 -2.84
CA ASN A 17 11.26 -0.58 -3.38
C ASN A 17 10.62 0.26 -4.50
N LEU A 18 9.29 0.41 -4.47
CA LEU A 18 8.56 1.20 -5.47
C LEU A 18 8.44 2.66 -5.01
N THR A 19 8.70 3.61 -5.92
CA THR A 19 8.50 5.03 -5.64
C THR A 19 7.02 5.41 -5.74
N ARG A 20 6.64 6.55 -5.14
CA ARG A 20 5.28 7.08 -5.29
C ARG A 20 5.00 7.47 -6.74
N GLU A 21 6.02 7.98 -7.42
CA GLU A 21 5.98 8.39 -8.82
C GLU A 21 5.68 7.20 -9.72
N PHE A 22 6.32 6.06 -9.49
CA PHE A 22 6.07 4.82 -10.23
C PHE A 22 4.62 4.35 -10.05
N VAL A 23 4.18 4.17 -8.80
CA VAL A 23 2.81 3.66 -8.55
C VAL A 23 1.75 4.63 -9.05
N ALA A 24 1.96 5.93 -8.90
CA ALA A 24 1.05 6.94 -9.42
C ALA A 24 0.96 6.93 -10.96
N ALA A 25 2.10 6.71 -11.64
CA ALA A 25 2.13 6.58 -13.10
C ALA A 25 1.32 5.36 -13.58
N GLU A 26 1.52 4.19 -12.95
CA GLU A 26 0.75 2.97 -13.26
C GLU A 26 -0.76 3.16 -13.02
N LEU A 27 -1.13 3.93 -11.99
CA LEU A 27 -2.52 4.26 -11.66
C LEU A 27 -3.07 5.45 -12.44
N LYS A 28 -2.29 6.03 -13.37
CA LYS A 28 -2.65 7.20 -14.18
C LYS A 28 -3.13 8.39 -13.32
N MET A 29 -2.43 8.67 -12.23
CA MET A 29 -2.74 9.76 -11.30
C MET A 29 -1.49 10.54 -10.89
N SER A 30 -1.66 11.65 -10.16
CA SER A 30 -0.52 12.43 -9.69
C SER A 30 0.18 11.77 -8.48
N PRO A 31 1.51 11.90 -8.33
CA PRO A 31 2.23 11.42 -7.15
C PRO A 31 1.70 12.01 -5.84
N SER A 32 1.28 13.29 -5.88
CA SER A 32 0.64 13.96 -4.73
C SER A 32 -0.71 13.32 -4.37
N GLY A 33 -1.53 12.99 -5.37
CA GLY A 33 -2.80 12.30 -5.16
C GLY A 33 -2.60 10.91 -4.57
N TYR A 34 -1.62 10.15 -5.06
CA TYR A 34 -1.28 8.85 -4.48
C TYR A 34 -0.76 8.99 -3.05
N GLY A 35 0.07 10.00 -2.77
CA GLY A 35 0.54 10.30 -1.42
C GLY A 35 -0.60 10.65 -0.44
N LYS A 36 -1.67 11.30 -0.89
CA LYS A 36 -2.87 11.55 -0.07
C LYS A 36 -3.57 10.25 0.31
N ILE A 37 -3.63 9.27 -0.60
CA ILE A 37 -4.16 7.94 -0.30
C ILE A 37 -3.33 7.30 0.81
N GLU A 38 -2.00 7.24 0.68
CA GLU A 38 -1.15 6.61 1.70
C GLU A 38 -1.27 7.24 3.09
N ARG A 39 -1.57 8.54 3.17
CA ARG A 39 -1.79 9.25 4.44
C ARG A 39 -3.21 9.13 4.98
N GLY A 40 -4.15 8.62 4.18
CA GLY A 40 -5.57 8.60 4.51
C GLY A 40 -6.24 9.98 4.46
N ASP A 41 -5.65 10.94 3.71
CA ASP A 41 -6.23 12.28 3.52
C ASP A 41 -7.48 12.25 2.61
N VAL A 42 -7.68 11.15 1.89
CA VAL A 42 -8.81 10.91 0.98
C VAL A 42 -9.35 9.50 1.19
N ASP A 43 -10.66 9.35 1.06
CA ASP A 43 -11.29 8.04 1.15
C ASP A 43 -10.87 7.12 0.00
N LEU A 44 -10.46 5.91 0.35
CA LEU A 44 -10.10 4.88 -0.62
C LEU A 44 -11.34 4.12 -1.08
N THR A 45 -11.67 4.26 -2.37
CA THR A 45 -12.70 3.43 -2.99
C THR A 45 -12.20 2.00 -3.20
N VAL A 46 -13.12 1.03 -3.18
CA VAL A 46 -12.81 -0.39 -3.44
C VAL A 46 -12.19 -0.57 -4.82
N SER A 47 -12.69 0.13 -5.84
CA SER A 47 -12.12 0.09 -7.20
C SER A 47 -10.67 0.54 -7.23
N LYS A 48 -10.33 1.64 -6.53
CA LYS A 48 -8.95 2.12 -6.45
C LYS A 48 -8.06 1.15 -5.66
N LEU A 49 -8.59 0.51 -4.61
CA LEU A 49 -7.87 -0.52 -3.87
C LEU A 49 -7.53 -1.74 -4.76
N ILE A 50 -8.46 -2.18 -5.61
CA ILE A 50 -8.22 -3.26 -6.59
C ILE A 50 -7.10 -2.87 -7.58
N GLU A 51 -7.08 -1.63 -8.06
CA GLU A 51 -6.01 -1.16 -8.95
C GLU A 51 -4.66 -1.13 -8.23
N ILE A 52 -4.62 -0.58 -7.00
CA ILE A 52 -3.42 -0.54 -6.17
C ILE A 52 -2.89 -1.96 -5.92
N SER A 53 -3.76 -2.93 -5.61
CA SER A 53 -3.33 -4.30 -5.35
C SER A 53 -2.68 -4.95 -6.57
N LYS A 54 -3.15 -4.62 -7.78
CA LYS A 54 -2.53 -5.08 -9.04
C LYS A 54 -1.14 -4.47 -9.26
N VAL A 55 -1.00 -3.16 -9.04
CA VAL A 55 0.29 -2.47 -9.20
C VAL A 55 1.31 -2.94 -8.16
N LEU A 56 0.86 -3.16 -6.93
CA LEU A 56 1.69 -3.71 -5.86
C LEU A 56 1.89 -5.21 -5.98
N ASP A 57 1.24 -5.90 -6.92
CA ASP A 57 1.30 -7.34 -7.12
C ASP A 57 1.10 -8.13 -5.82
N VAL A 58 -0.05 -7.87 -5.18
CA VAL A 58 -0.51 -8.53 -3.94
C VAL A 58 -2.02 -8.67 -3.96
N SER A 59 -2.57 -9.57 -3.14
CA SER A 59 -4.02 -9.64 -2.93
C SER A 59 -4.51 -8.50 -2.03
N ILE A 60 -5.79 -8.14 -2.16
CA ILE A 60 -6.42 -7.16 -1.27
C ILE A 60 -6.41 -7.67 0.18
N GLU A 61 -6.63 -8.97 0.37
CA GLU A 61 -6.54 -9.62 1.68
C GLU A 61 -5.16 -9.41 2.32
N PHE A 62 -4.09 -9.55 1.54
CA PHE A 62 -2.74 -9.29 2.02
C PHE A 62 -2.58 -7.84 2.47
N ILE A 63 -3.12 -6.86 1.73
CA ILE A 63 -3.10 -5.45 2.15
C ILE A 63 -3.82 -5.25 3.48
N PHE A 64 -5.00 -5.85 3.68
CA PHE A 64 -5.75 -5.71 4.94
C PHE A 64 -5.08 -6.40 6.13
N LYS A 65 -4.48 -7.58 5.90
CA LYS A 65 -3.84 -8.38 6.95
C LYS A 65 -2.36 -8.08 7.13
N PHE A 66 -1.82 -7.12 6.40
CA PHE A 66 -0.40 -6.80 6.43
C PHE A 66 0.02 -6.40 7.85
N ASP A 67 0.94 -7.19 8.40
CA ASP A 67 1.57 -6.93 9.69
C ASP A 67 3.08 -7.13 9.54
N VAL A 68 3.82 -6.04 9.71
CA VAL A 68 5.28 -6.05 9.56
C VAL A 68 5.98 -6.92 10.61
N SER A 69 5.35 -7.10 11.78
CA SER A 69 5.93 -7.89 12.89
C SER A 69 6.04 -9.37 12.54
N ILE A 70 5.20 -9.87 11.63
CA ILE A 70 5.26 -11.24 11.12
C ILE A 70 6.62 -11.51 10.47
N PHE A 71 7.12 -10.57 9.66
CA PHE A 71 8.39 -10.73 8.95
C PHE A 71 9.60 -10.68 9.88
N PHE A 72 9.57 -9.82 10.91
CA PHE A 72 10.66 -9.75 11.89
C PHE A 72 10.75 -11.00 12.77
N ASN A 73 9.63 -11.63 13.11
CA ASN A 73 9.61 -12.86 13.88
C ASN A 73 10.17 -14.06 13.11
N GLU A 74 10.10 -14.05 11.78
CA GLU A 74 10.71 -15.11 10.95
C GLU A 74 12.21 -14.93 10.76
N MET A 75 12.71 -13.70 10.73
CA MET A 75 14.16 -13.41 10.64
C MET A 75 14.91 -13.61 11.96
N ALA A 76 14.19 -13.66 13.08
CA ALA A 76 14.75 -13.88 14.42
C ALA A 76 14.81 -15.37 14.82
N LYS A 77 14.35 -16.28 13.94
CA LYS A 77 14.57 -17.73 14.04
C LYS A 77 15.81 -18.13 13.24
#